data_AF-A0A2V7GAV5-F1
#
_entry.id   AF-A0A2V7GAV5-F1
#
_cell.length_a   1.000
_cell.length_b   1.000
_cell.length_c   1.000
_cell.angle_alpha   90.00
_cell.angle_beta   90.00
_cell.angle_gamma   90.00
#
_symmetry.space_group_name_H-M   'P 1'
#
loop_
_entity.id
_entity.type
_entity.pdbx_description
1 polymer ?
#
loop_
_entity_poly.entity_id
_entity_poly.type
_entity_poly.pdbx_seq_one_letter_code
_entity_poly.pdbx_strand_id
1 'polypeptide(L)'
;MEAEGMMACPCAQEMVRAHARERLTEGGIEGALADRVLELVPVATHNQRGRGRLLVGAASVRAEDLVEIVEGSMSAENYDLLKRPDELFVVEKAHRRPRFVEDAVRDMLGNLVALYPSLSDDAYAHARQVNLETIHKHDVFAERGGTLGEIRAELAGGPASRATTRAEWIASRLGA
;
A
#
# COMPACT_ATOMS: atom_id res chain seq x y z
N MET A 1 9.90 -11.40 -2.20
CA MET A 1 10.15 -10.58 -1.01
C MET A 1 8.90 -10.55 -0.15
N GLU A 2 9.05 -10.57 1.17
CA GLU A 2 7.98 -10.31 2.13
C GLU A 2 8.54 -9.38 3.21
N ALA A 3 7.80 -8.33 3.55
CA ALA A 3 8.18 -7.35 4.56
C ALA A 3 6.94 -6.89 5.35
N GLU A 4 7.18 -6.34 6.53
CA GLU A 4 6.14 -5.82 7.40
C GLU A 4 6.23 -4.30 7.49
N GLY A 5 5.10 -3.67 7.79
CA GLY A 5 5.03 -2.21 7.96
C GLY A 5 3.76 -1.82 8.69
N MET A 6 3.47 -0.53 8.68
CA MET A 6 2.27 0.06 9.25
C MET A 6 1.28 0.43 8.15
N MET A 7 0.01 0.10 8.38
CA MET A 7 -1.12 0.47 7.52
C MET A 7 -2.09 1.32 8.33
N ALA A 8 -2.39 2.52 7.84
CA ALA A 8 -3.35 3.43 8.45
C ALA A 8 -4.60 3.54 7.57
N CYS A 9 -5.78 3.48 8.17
CA CYS A 9 -7.04 3.39 7.43
C CYS A 9 -7.53 4.78 6.95
N PRO A 10 -7.72 4.99 5.63
CA PRO A 10 -8.24 6.27 5.12
C PRO A 10 -9.71 6.47 5.47
N CYS A 11 -10.53 5.40 5.43
CA CYS A 11 -11.96 5.48 5.73
C CYS A 11 -12.25 5.99 7.16
N ALA A 12 -11.59 5.41 8.16
CA ALA A 12 -11.76 5.85 9.53
C ALA A 12 -11.21 7.27 9.75
N GLN A 13 -10.11 7.63 9.07
CA GLN A 13 -9.56 8.98 9.15
C GLN A 13 -10.52 10.03 8.59
N GLU A 14 -11.16 9.76 7.46
CA GLU A 14 -12.16 10.67 6.86
C GLU A 14 -13.35 10.88 7.79
N MET A 15 -13.87 9.82 8.40
CA MET A 15 -14.98 9.91 9.36
C MET A 15 -14.59 10.72 10.61
N VAL A 16 -13.40 10.46 11.18
CA VAL A 16 -12.90 11.22 12.34
C VAL A 16 -12.66 12.69 11.95
N ARG A 17 -12.18 12.95 10.73
CA ARG A 17 -11.94 14.32 10.22
C ARG A 17 -13.25 15.08 10.09
N ALA A 18 -14.28 14.47 9.50
CA ALA A 18 -15.60 15.07 9.37
C ALA A 18 -16.19 15.40 10.74
N HIS A 19 -16.15 14.45 11.67
CA HIS A 19 -16.66 14.66 13.03
C HIS A 19 -15.85 15.72 13.81
N ALA A 20 -14.52 15.75 13.67
CA ALA A 20 -13.69 16.77 14.28
C ALA A 20 -14.04 18.16 13.73
N ARG A 21 -14.30 18.27 12.42
CA ARG A 21 -14.72 19.51 11.79
C ARG A 21 -16.02 20.05 12.38
N GLU A 22 -17.03 19.20 12.55
CA GLU A 22 -18.31 19.56 13.18
C GLU A 22 -18.09 20.14 14.58
N ARG A 23 -17.32 19.43 15.41
CA ARG A 23 -17.01 19.85 16.78
C ARG A 23 -16.25 21.18 16.85
N LEU A 24 -15.32 21.42 15.94
CA LEU A 24 -14.60 22.70 15.86
C LEU A 24 -15.59 23.84 15.55
N THR A 25 -16.49 23.63 14.59
CA THR A 25 -17.49 24.64 14.22
C THR A 25 -18.53 24.89 15.31
N GLU A 26 -19.00 23.85 16.00
CA GLU A 26 -19.89 23.98 17.17
C GLU A 26 -19.21 24.71 18.33
N GLY A 27 -17.88 24.55 18.46
CA GLY A 27 -17.04 25.29 19.40
C GLY A 27 -16.77 26.75 19.01
N GLY A 28 -17.37 27.25 17.93
CA GLY A 28 -17.24 28.64 17.48
C GLY A 28 -16.01 28.92 16.61
N ILE A 29 -15.31 27.89 16.13
CA ILE A 29 -14.21 28.05 15.19
C ILE A 29 -14.77 28.20 13.78
N GLU A 30 -14.34 29.25 13.07
CA GLU A 30 -14.75 29.49 11.68
C GLU A 30 -14.39 28.29 10.78
N GLY A 31 -15.27 27.95 9.84
CA GLY A 31 -15.09 26.79 8.96
C GLY A 31 -13.72 26.74 8.25
N ALA A 32 -13.27 27.86 7.68
CA ALA A 32 -11.97 27.91 7.00
C ALA A 32 -10.79 27.70 7.95
N LEU A 33 -10.88 28.20 9.19
CA LEU A 33 -9.86 27.96 10.21
C LEU A 33 -9.88 26.51 10.68
N ALA A 34 -11.07 25.90 10.84
CA ALA A 34 -11.21 24.50 11.18
C ALA A 34 -10.57 23.58 10.12
N ASP A 35 -10.82 23.86 8.83
CA ASP A 35 -10.20 23.11 7.73
C ASP A 35 -8.68 23.21 7.77
N ARG A 36 -8.15 24.42 7.98
CA ARG A 36 -6.70 24.65 8.11
C ARG A 36 -6.09 23.91 9.29
N VAL A 37 -6.77 23.85 10.44
CA VAL A 37 -6.31 23.08 11.60
C VAL A 37 -6.21 21.58 11.25
N LEU A 38 -7.22 21.04 10.57
CA LEU A 38 -7.28 19.63 10.16
C LEU A 38 -6.29 19.26 9.05
N GLU A 39 -5.72 20.25 8.35
CA GLU A 39 -4.62 20.04 7.39
C GLU A 39 -3.25 20.02 8.08
N LEU A 40 -3.08 20.85 9.11
CA LEU A 40 -1.82 20.95 9.85
C LEU A 40 -1.63 19.75 10.79
N VAL A 41 -2.69 19.35 11.48
CA VAL A 41 -2.66 18.29 12.49
C VAL A 41 -3.13 16.96 11.88
N PRO A 42 -2.30 15.91 11.87
CA PRO A 42 -2.73 14.59 11.45
C PRO A 42 -3.95 14.12 12.24
N VAL A 43 -5.01 13.74 11.53
CA VAL A 43 -6.23 13.22 12.15
C VAL A 43 -6.01 11.76 12.53
N ALA A 44 -6.44 11.39 13.73
CA ALA A 44 -6.32 10.02 14.22
C ALA A 44 -7.13 9.05 13.34
N THR A 45 -6.58 7.84 13.17
CA THR A 45 -7.26 6.70 12.56
C THR A 45 -6.78 5.42 13.22
N HIS A 46 -7.48 4.31 13.01
CA HIS A 46 -6.89 3.03 13.38
C HIS A 46 -5.77 2.70 12.40
N ASN A 47 -4.71 2.14 12.95
CA ASN A 47 -3.56 1.65 12.23
C ASN A 47 -3.18 0.27 12.76
N GLN A 48 -2.50 -0.50 11.93
CA GLN A 48 -2.20 -1.89 12.21
C GLN A 48 -0.91 -2.34 11.52
N ARG A 49 -0.42 -3.52 11.92
CA ARG A 49 0.67 -4.17 11.20
C ARG A 49 0.15 -4.69 9.86
N GLY A 50 0.86 -4.36 8.80
CA GLY A 50 0.65 -4.91 7.46
C GLY A 50 1.78 -5.87 7.09
N ARG A 51 1.47 -6.87 6.28
CA ARG A 51 2.43 -7.78 5.68
C ARG A 51 2.27 -7.78 4.17
N GLY A 52 3.26 -7.24 3.49
CA GLY A 52 3.30 -7.12 2.04
C GLY A 52 4.21 -8.18 1.46
N ARG A 53 3.80 -8.77 0.34
CA ARG A 53 4.55 -9.79 -0.38
C ARG A 53 4.57 -9.47 -1.86
N LEU A 54 5.76 -9.40 -2.43
CA LEU A 54 5.99 -9.23 -3.86
C LEU A 54 6.82 -10.40 -4.39
N LEU A 55 6.20 -11.18 -5.27
CA LEU A 55 6.85 -12.26 -6.01
C LEU A 55 7.09 -11.79 -7.43
N VAL A 56 8.32 -11.96 -7.91
CA VAL A 56 8.70 -11.60 -9.29
C VAL A 56 9.40 -12.78 -9.96
N GLY A 57 8.92 -13.16 -11.14
CA GLY A 57 9.51 -14.16 -12.02
C GLY A 57 10.22 -13.50 -13.19
N ALA A 58 11.51 -13.15 -13.00
CA ALA A 58 12.36 -12.49 -13.99
C ALA A 58 13.85 -12.79 -13.73
N ALA A 59 14.71 -12.53 -14.72
CA ALA A 59 16.14 -12.86 -14.65
C ALA A 59 17.00 -11.85 -13.86
N SER A 60 16.56 -10.59 -13.70
CA SER A 60 17.39 -9.51 -13.13
C SER A 60 16.53 -8.56 -12.29
N VAL A 61 16.30 -8.92 -11.03
CA VAL A 61 15.63 -8.06 -10.04
C VAL A 61 16.39 -8.14 -8.73
N ARG A 62 16.72 -6.98 -8.17
CA ARG A 62 17.47 -6.88 -6.92
C ARG A 62 16.54 -7.09 -5.73
N ALA A 63 17.03 -7.81 -4.73
CA ALA A 63 16.25 -8.04 -3.51
C ALA A 63 16.03 -6.73 -2.73
N GLU A 64 17.01 -5.82 -2.72
CA GLU A 64 16.92 -4.52 -2.04
C GLU A 64 15.79 -3.67 -2.63
N ASP A 65 15.72 -3.59 -3.96
CA ASP A 65 14.66 -2.87 -4.65
C ASP A 65 13.26 -3.44 -4.31
N LEU A 66 13.15 -4.76 -4.17
CA LEU A 66 11.88 -5.39 -3.80
C LEU A 66 11.45 -5.10 -2.37
N VAL A 67 12.38 -4.98 -1.41
CA VAL A 67 11.99 -4.58 -0.04
C VAL A 67 11.58 -3.12 0.00
N GLU A 68 12.31 -2.23 -0.70
CA GLU A 68 11.96 -0.81 -0.80
C GLU A 68 10.58 -0.62 -1.46
N ILE A 69 10.27 -1.39 -2.50
CA ILE A 69 8.93 -1.38 -3.12
C ILE A 69 7.87 -1.81 -2.10
N VAL A 70 8.05 -2.94 -1.42
CA VAL A 70 7.03 -3.47 -0.49
C VAL A 70 6.80 -2.53 0.69
N GLU A 71 7.85 -2.07 1.34
CA GLU A 71 7.76 -1.15 2.48
C GLU A 71 7.22 0.22 2.06
N GLY A 72 7.72 0.75 0.94
CA GLY A 72 7.28 2.03 0.38
C GLY A 72 5.82 2.05 -0.09
N SER A 73 5.23 0.87 -0.32
CA SER A 73 3.82 0.68 -0.66
C SER A 73 2.88 0.69 0.56
N MET A 74 3.39 0.63 1.79
CA MET A 74 2.57 0.75 3.00
C MET A 74 2.43 2.23 3.45
N SER A 75 1.69 2.48 4.53
CA SER A 75 1.56 3.84 5.08
C SER A 75 2.89 4.31 5.69
N ALA A 76 3.62 3.42 6.34
CA ALA A 76 5.01 3.60 6.75
C ALA A 76 5.71 2.24 6.93
N GLU A 77 7.02 2.21 6.77
CA GLU A 77 7.90 1.13 7.20
C GLU A 77 7.93 0.98 8.74
N ASN A 78 8.41 -0.17 9.22
CA ASN A 78 8.62 -0.41 10.64
C ASN A 78 10.11 -0.61 10.97
N TYR A 79 10.44 -0.47 12.25
CA TYR A 79 11.81 -0.55 12.73
C TYR A 79 11.85 -1.26 14.08
N ASP A 80 12.91 -2.02 14.33
CA ASP A 80 13.08 -2.74 15.60
C ASP A 80 13.32 -1.80 16.79
N LEU A 81 14.02 -0.68 16.55
CA LEU A 81 14.40 0.28 17.58
C LEU A 81 14.15 1.70 17.09
N LEU A 82 13.34 2.44 17.85
CA LEU A 82 13.03 3.84 17.60
C LEU A 82 13.34 4.67 18.84
N LYS A 83 13.91 5.87 18.65
CA LYS A 83 13.88 6.91 19.68
C LYS A 83 12.54 7.63 19.61
N ARG A 84 12.19 8.40 20.65
CA ARG A 84 10.90 9.14 20.68
C ARG A 84 10.69 10.05 19.45
N PRO A 85 11.70 10.80 18.97
CA PRO A 85 11.53 11.59 17.75
C PRO A 85 11.28 10.74 16.50
N ASP A 86 11.89 9.56 16.43
CA ASP A 86 11.71 8.63 15.29
C ASP A 86 10.33 7.98 15.33
N GLU A 87 9.84 7.63 16.52
CA GLU A 87 8.48 7.12 16.71
C GLU A 87 7.44 8.14 16.26
N LEU A 88 7.61 9.42 16.62
CA LEU A 88 6.76 10.50 16.12
C LEU A 88 6.78 10.56 14.59
N PHE A 89 7.97 10.50 13.97
CA PHE A 89 8.10 10.54 12.52
C PHE A 89 7.35 9.38 11.83
N VAL A 90 7.51 8.16 12.31
CA VAL A 90 6.84 6.97 11.75
C VAL A 90 5.32 7.09 11.88
N VAL A 91 4.84 7.50 13.05
CA VAL A 91 3.40 7.67 13.31
C VAL A 91 2.81 8.76 12.42
N GLU A 92 3.45 9.92 12.32
CA GLU A 92 2.98 11.00 11.44
C GLU A 92 3.02 10.60 9.98
N LYS A 93 4.10 9.94 9.53
CA LYS A 93 4.23 9.44 8.15
C LYS A 93 3.06 8.54 7.79
N ALA A 94 2.73 7.58 8.66
CA ALA A 94 1.63 6.66 8.42
C ALA A 94 0.28 7.38 8.33
N HIS A 95 0.00 8.30 9.27
CA HIS A 95 -1.27 9.03 9.31
C HIS A 95 -1.40 10.08 8.20
N ARG A 96 -0.29 10.57 7.65
CA ARG A 96 -0.32 11.46 6.47
C ARG A 96 -0.49 10.70 5.15
N ARG A 97 -0.27 9.38 5.16
CA ARG A 97 -0.35 8.51 3.99
C ARG A 97 -1.24 7.29 4.27
N PRO A 98 -2.51 7.49 4.68
CA PRO A 98 -3.41 6.37 4.89
C PRO A 98 -3.65 5.63 3.57
N ARG A 99 -3.75 4.30 3.62
CA ARG A 99 -3.87 3.44 2.44
C ARG A 99 -4.81 2.28 2.72
N PHE A 100 -5.67 1.97 1.77
CA PHE A 100 -6.39 0.70 1.79
C PHE A 100 -5.43 -0.46 1.46
N VAL A 101 -5.89 -1.68 1.73
CA VAL A 101 -5.13 -2.90 1.43
C VAL A 101 -4.87 -3.02 -0.08
N GLU A 102 -5.83 -2.60 -0.90
CA GLU A 102 -5.76 -2.63 -2.36
C GLU A 102 -4.81 -1.55 -2.89
N ASP A 103 -4.70 -0.40 -2.23
CA ASP A 103 -3.77 0.66 -2.62
C ASP A 103 -2.32 0.18 -2.47
N ALA A 104 -2.00 -0.55 -1.41
CA ALA A 104 -0.67 -1.15 -1.24
C ALA A 104 -0.34 -2.13 -2.37
N VAL A 105 -1.30 -2.94 -2.81
CA VAL A 105 -1.13 -3.86 -3.96
C VAL A 105 -0.90 -3.10 -5.26
N ARG A 106 -1.69 -2.06 -5.53
CA ARG A 106 -1.53 -1.21 -6.72
C ARG A 106 -0.18 -0.53 -6.73
N ASP A 107 0.24 0.02 -5.60
CA ASP A 107 1.54 0.69 -5.47
C ASP A 107 2.70 -0.29 -5.64
N MET A 108 2.62 -1.51 -5.09
CA MET A 108 3.68 -2.51 -5.26
C MET A 108 3.92 -2.84 -6.74
N LEU A 109 2.84 -3.04 -7.50
CA LEU A 109 2.93 -3.35 -8.92
C LEU A 109 3.35 -2.13 -9.76
N GLY A 110 2.80 -0.95 -9.46
CA GLY A 110 3.14 0.30 -10.13
C GLY A 110 4.61 0.67 -9.94
N ASN A 111 5.12 0.56 -8.72
CA ASN A 111 6.52 0.84 -8.40
C ASN A 111 7.46 -0.18 -9.05
N LEU A 112 7.09 -1.47 -9.10
CA LEU A 112 7.86 -2.49 -9.81
C LEU A 112 7.99 -2.14 -11.31
N VAL A 113 6.87 -1.82 -11.96
CA VAL A 113 6.85 -1.46 -13.39
C VAL A 113 7.65 -0.19 -13.66
N ALA A 114 7.53 0.82 -12.78
CA ALA A 114 8.23 2.09 -12.91
C ALA A 114 9.75 1.93 -12.73
N LEU A 115 10.19 1.13 -11.76
CA LEU A 115 11.61 0.91 -11.47
C LEU A 115 12.26 -0.01 -12.51
N TYR A 116 11.51 -0.94 -13.09
CA TYR A 116 11.99 -1.93 -14.03
C TYR A 116 11.26 -1.87 -15.40
N PRO A 117 11.37 -0.75 -16.15
CA PRO A 117 10.65 -0.57 -17.40
C PRO A 117 11.09 -1.55 -18.50
N SER A 118 12.33 -2.06 -18.41
CA SER A 118 12.92 -2.96 -19.41
C SER A 118 12.66 -4.44 -19.15
N LEU A 119 12.00 -4.81 -18.05
CA LEU A 119 11.59 -6.20 -17.86
C LEU A 119 10.61 -6.59 -18.95
N SER A 120 10.75 -7.81 -19.46
CA SER A 120 9.91 -8.32 -20.55
C SER A 120 8.45 -8.44 -20.12
N ASP A 121 7.54 -8.29 -21.08
CA ASP A 121 6.09 -8.41 -20.82
C ASP A 121 5.68 -9.83 -20.43
N ASP A 122 6.48 -10.84 -20.74
CA ASP A 122 6.29 -12.23 -20.31
C ASP A 122 6.79 -12.49 -18.88
N ALA A 123 7.44 -11.53 -18.22
CA ALA A 123 7.83 -11.64 -16.82
C ALA A 123 6.58 -11.68 -15.93
N TYR A 124 6.68 -12.35 -14.78
CA TYR A 124 5.56 -12.49 -13.86
C TYR A 124 5.73 -11.62 -12.63
N ALA A 125 4.65 -11.02 -12.15
CA ALA A 125 4.60 -10.38 -10.85
C ALA A 125 3.33 -10.77 -10.09
N HIS A 126 3.45 -10.89 -8.77
CA HIS A 126 2.31 -11.10 -7.89
C HIS A 126 2.52 -10.34 -6.59
N ALA A 127 1.67 -9.34 -6.37
CA ALA A 127 1.63 -8.54 -5.15
C ALA A 127 0.47 -9.01 -4.26
N ARG A 128 0.72 -9.10 -2.96
CA ARG A 128 -0.28 -9.41 -1.94
C ARG A 128 -0.03 -8.56 -0.71
N GLN A 129 -1.08 -7.98 -0.16
CA GLN A 129 -1.05 -7.27 1.12
C GLN A 129 -2.04 -7.93 2.08
N VAL A 130 -1.63 -8.09 3.34
CA VAL A 130 -2.49 -8.51 4.45
C VAL A 130 -2.40 -7.49 5.58
N ASN A 131 -3.53 -6.97 6.03
CA ASN A 131 -3.62 -6.07 7.17
C ASN A 131 -4.17 -6.81 8.39
N LEU A 132 -3.41 -6.80 9.49
CA LEU A 132 -3.76 -7.46 10.74
C LEU A 132 -4.65 -6.53 11.58
N GLU A 133 -5.93 -6.46 11.24
CA GLU A 133 -6.86 -5.42 11.71
C GLU A 133 -6.95 -5.32 13.25
N THR A 134 -6.81 -4.11 13.79
CA THR A 134 -6.80 -3.86 15.24
C THR A 134 -8.19 -3.76 15.86
N ILE A 135 -9.21 -3.43 15.08
CA ILE A 135 -10.61 -3.25 15.53
C ILE A 135 -11.55 -4.39 15.08
N HIS A 136 -11.01 -5.41 14.43
CA HIS A 136 -11.78 -6.55 13.92
C HIS A 136 -11.15 -7.88 14.37
N LYS A 137 -11.93 -8.97 14.29
CA LYS A 137 -11.46 -10.34 14.60
C LYS A 137 -10.99 -11.10 13.36
N HIS A 138 -10.80 -10.40 12.25
CA HIS A 138 -10.37 -10.96 10.98
C HIS A 138 -9.37 -10.02 10.33
N ASP A 139 -8.46 -10.58 9.56
CA ASP A 139 -7.54 -9.82 8.73
C ASP A 139 -8.19 -9.49 7.39
N VAL A 140 -7.75 -8.39 6.78
CA VAL A 140 -8.17 -8.02 5.42
C VAL A 140 -6.99 -8.22 4.49
N PHE A 141 -7.23 -8.79 3.30
CA PHE A 141 -6.18 -8.97 2.30
C PHE A 141 -6.63 -8.59 0.90
N ALA A 142 -5.68 -8.20 0.07
CA ALA A 142 -5.84 -8.03 -1.36
C ALA A 142 -4.64 -8.63 -2.08
N GLU A 143 -4.85 -9.07 -3.32
CA GLU A 143 -3.77 -9.54 -4.19
C GLU A 143 -4.08 -9.30 -5.66
N ARG A 144 -3.01 -9.17 -6.45
CA ARG A 144 -3.06 -9.07 -7.90
C ARG A 144 -1.75 -9.66 -8.44
N GLY A 145 -1.86 -10.62 -9.36
CA GLY A 145 -0.69 -11.13 -10.09
C GLY A 145 -0.99 -11.52 -11.52
N GLY A 146 -0.01 -11.39 -12.40
CA GLY A 146 -0.15 -11.54 -13.83
C GLY A 146 1.18 -11.34 -14.52
N THR A 147 1.16 -11.35 -15.85
CA THR A 147 2.36 -10.96 -16.62
C THR A 147 2.57 -9.44 -16.53
N LEU A 148 3.80 -8.97 -16.72
CA LEU A 148 4.06 -7.52 -16.71
C LEU A 148 3.37 -6.79 -17.87
N GLY A 149 3.14 -7.46 -19.00
CA GLY A 149 2.34 -6.92 -20.09
C GLY A 149 0.89 -6.64 -19.67
N GLU A 150 0.26 -7.60 -18.98
CA GLU A 150 -1.10 -7.43 -18.42
C GLU A 150 -1.14 -6.28 -17.41
N ILE A 151 -0.18 -6.25 -16.47
CA ILE A 151 -0.11 -5.22 -15.43
C ILE A 151 0.11 -3.83 -16.04
N ARG A 152 1.00 -3.70 -17.04
CA ARG A 152 1.22 -2.44 -17.74
C ARG A 152 -0.02 -1.96 -18.47
N ALA A 153 -0.74 -2.86 -19.13
CA ALA A 153 -1.99 -2.51 -19.80
C ALA A 153 -3.05 -2.01 -18.81
N GLU A 154 -3.19 -2.67 -17.65
CA GLU A 154 -4.10 -2.23 -16.59
C GLU A 154 -3.70 -0.86 -16.01
N LEU A 155 -2.42 -0.64 -15.72
CA LEU A 155 -1.92 0.66 -15.22
C LEU A 155 -2.11 1.79 -16.23
N ALA A 156 -2.12 1.48 -17.53
CA ALA A 156 -2.42 2.42 -18.60
C ALA A 156 -3.93 2.69 -18.79
N GLY A 157 -4.80 2.12 -17.94
CA GLY A 157 -6.25 2.28 -18.03
C GLY A 157 -6.91 1.32 -19.03
N GLY A 158 -6.22 0.26 -19.45
CA GLY A 158 -6.78 -0.80 -20.27
C GLY A 158 -7.88 -1.59 -19.55
N PRO A 159 -8.73 -2.32 -20.30
CA PRO A 159 -9.80 -3.12 -19.71
C PRO A 159 -9.24 -4.23 -18.82
N ALA A 160 -9.95 -4.55 -17.73
CA ALA A 160 -9.60 -5.69 -16.88
C ALA A 160 -9.64 -6.99 -17.70
N SER A 161 -8.47 -7.60 -17.87
CA SER A 161 -8.34 -8.90 -18.55
C SER A 161 -8.26 -10.03 -17.52
N ARG A 162 -8.55 -11.27 -17.96
CA ARG A 162 -8.26 -12.45 -17.14
C ARG A 162 -6.76 -12.49 -16.86
N ALA A 163 -6.38 -12.38 -15.60
CA ALA A 163 -5.00 -12.41 -15.17
C ALA A 163 -4.38 -13.79 -15.37
N THR A 164 -3.18 -13.85 -15.94
CA THR A 164 -2.39 -15.09 -15.97
C THR A 164 -2.06 -15.52 -14.55
N THR A 165 -2.43 -16.74 -14.17
CA THR A 165 -2.11 -17.28 -12.85
C THR A 165 -0.64 -17.71 -12.78
N ARG A 166 -0.09 -17.80 -11.56
CA ARG A 166 1.28 -18.31 -11.36
C ARG A 166 1.47 -19.72 -11.93
N ALA A 167 0.46 -20.57 -11.81
CA ALA A 167 0.52 -21.94 -12.33
C ALA A 167 0.61 -21.97 -13.85
N GLU A 168 -0.24 -21.19 -14.54
CA GLU A 168 -0.21 -21.06 -16.00
C GLU A 168 1.11 -20.46 -16.49
N TRP A 169 1.62 -19.44 -15.79
CA TRP A 169 2.92 -18.87 -16.11
C TRP A 169 4.05 -19.89 -15.95
N ILE A 170 4.09 -20.65 -14.85
CA ILE A 170 5.11 -21.70 -14.66
C ILE A 170 5.02 -22.77 -15.77
N ALA A 171 3.81 -23.24 -16.09
CA ALA A 171 3.61 -24.23 -17.14
C ALA A 171 4.17 -23.76 -18.49
N SER A 172 3.89 -22.50 -18.87
CA SER A 172 4.40 -21.93 -20.13
C SER A 172 5.93 -21.82 -20.18
N ARG A 173 6.61 -21.66 -19.04
CA ARG A 173 8.09 -21.64 -18.96
C ARG A 173 8.72 -23.04 -18.99
N LEU A 174 7.98 -24.06 -18.58
CA LEU A 174 8.45 -25.44 -18.55
C LEU A 174 8.13 -26.21 -19.85
N GLY A 175 7.39 -25.60 -20.78
CA GLY A 175 6.99 -26.23 -22.04
C GLY A 175 5.99 -27.38 -21.84
N ALA A 176 5.20 -27.32 -20.76
CA ALA A 176 4.19 -28.29 -20.38
C ALA A 176 2.77 -27.79 -20.68
#